data_AF-A0AAU5LAQ3-F1
#
_entry.id   AF-A0AAU5LAQ3-F1
#
_cell.length_a   1.000
_cell.length_b   1.000
_cell.length_c   1.000
_cell.angle_alpha   90.00
_cell.angle_beta   90.00
_cell.angle_gamma   90.00
#
_symmetry.space_group_name_H-M   'P 1'
#
loop_
_entity.id
_entity.type
_entity.pdbx_description
1 polymer ?
#
loop_
_entity_poly.entity_id
_entity_poly.type
_entity_poly.pdbx_seq_one_letter_code
_entity_poly.pdbx_strand_id
1 'polypeptide(L)'
;MGRAAEMTGTTPGFLRALGDQGLITPLRSDGGHRRFSRYQLRIAMRARDLVDQGTPIDAACRIIILEDQLEEALRINEQLRRDAGQEPAADT
;
A
#
# COMPACT_ATOMS: atom_id res chain seq x y z
N MET A 1 16.77 -7.57 -3.67
CA MET A 1 16.37 -7.75 -2.25
C MET A 1 17.27 -6.97 -1.29
N GLY A 2 18.59 -7.21 -1.25
CA GLY A 2 19.51 -6.51 -0.32
C GLY A 2 19.40 -4.99 -0.34
N ARG A 3 19.52 -4.38 -1.53
CA ARG A 3 19.41 -2.92 -1.68
C ARG A 3 18.07 -2.32 -1.24
N ALA A 4 16.97 -3.04 -1.48
CA ALA A 4 15.64 -2.56 -1.05
C ALA A 4 15.49 -2.61 0.48
N ALA A 5 16.04 -3.66 1.10
CA ALA A 5 16.06 -3.82 2.54
C ALA A 5 16.91 -2.71 3.21
N GLU A 6 18.11 -2.45 2.68
CA GLU A 6 18.98 -1.34 3.12
C GLU A 6 18.28 0.02 2.99
N MET A 7 17.65 0.31 1.85
CA MET A 7 16.95 1.58 1.61
C MET A 7 15.76 1.81 2.53
N THR A 8 15.18 0.75 3.10
CA THR A 8 13.99 0.83 3.97
C THR A 8 14.33 0.59 5.44
N GLY A 9 15.60 0.36 5.78
CA GLY A 9 15.99 -0.04 7.15
C GLY A 9 15.37 -1.37 7.59
N THR A 10 14.99 -2.23 6.64
CA THR A 10 14.34 -3.52 6.93
C THR A 10 15.25 -4.70 6.59
N THR A 11 14.79 -5.92 6.84
CA THR A 11 15.49 -7.14 6.42
C THR A 11 14.89 -7.70 5.13
N PRO A 12 15.67 -8.43 4.30
CA PRO A 12 15.12 -9.17 3.17
C PRO A 12 14.02 -10.17 3.57
N GLY A 13 14.07 -10.71 4.80
CA GLY A 13 13.03 -11.58 5.35
C GLY A 13 11.72 -10.83 5.60
N PHE A 14 11.80 -9.62 6.14
CA PHE A 14 10.65 -8.75 6.33
C PHE A 14 9.95 -8.44 5.00
N LEU A 15 10.70 -8.02 3.97
CA LEU A 15 10.14 -7.76 2.64
C LEU A 15 9.52 -9.01 1.97
N ARG A 16 10.00 -10.22 2.30
CA ARG A 16 9.36 -11.46 1.85
C ARG A 16 8.03 -11.66 2.56
N ALA A 17 8.01 -11.55 3.89
CA ALA A 17 6.81 -11.73 4.69
C ALA A 17 5.70 -10.74 4.31
N LEU A 18 6.03 -9.47 4.02
CA LEU A 18 5.06 -8.51 3.48
C LEU A 18 4.47 -8.97 2.13
N GLY A 19 5.30 -9.58 1.27
CA GLY A 19 4.84 -10.12 0.00
C GLY A 19 3.97 -11.37 0.16
N ASP A 20 4.29 -12.22 1.13
CA ASP A 20 3.51 -13.42 1.44
C ASP A 20 2.13 -13.06 2.02
N GLN A 21 2.02 -11.91 2.69
CA GLN A 21 0.75 -11.31 3.16
C GLN A 21 0.03 -10.48 2.07
N GLY A 22 0.57 -10.40 0.85
CA GLY A 22 -0.04 -9.68 -0.26
C GLY A 22 0.02 -8.15 -0.18
N LEU A 23 0.69 -7.57 0.83
CA LEU A 23 0.82 -6.13 0.97
C LEU A 23 1.67 -5.52 -0.16
N ILE A 24 2.69 -6.24 -0.62
CA ILE A 24 3.54 -5.82 -1.73
C ILE A 24 3.72 -6.95 -2.75
N THR A 25 3.55 -6.62 -4.03
CA THR A 25 3.75 -7.56 -5.14
C THR A 25 4.92 -7.11 -6.02
N PRO A 26 6.17 -7.48 -5.68
CA PRO A 26 7.32 -7.07 -6.46
C PRO A 26 7.31 -7.68 -7.86
N LEU A 27 7.72 -6.89 -8.84
CA LEU A 27 8.02 -7.39 -10.18
C LEU A 27 9.29 -8.25 -10.13
N ARG A 28 9.37 -9.27 -10.98
CA ARG A 28 10.61 -10.04 -11.17
C ARG A 28 11.32 -9.53 -12.41
N SER A 29 12.62 -9.26 -12.29
CA SER A 29 13.49 -9.08 -13.46
C SER A 29 13.73 -10.41 -14.17
N ASP A 30 14.25 -10.36 -15.39
CA ASP A 30 14.66 -11.56 -16.15
C ASP A 30 15.66 -12.45 -15.38
N GLY A 31 16.55 -11.84 -14.59
CA GLY A 31 17.48 -12.54 -13.69
C GLY A 31 16.87 -13.06 -12.37
N GLY A 32 15.54 -13.08 -12.23
CA GLY A 32 14.83 -13.61 -11.04
C GLY A 32 14.82 -12.72 -9.80
N HIS A 33 15.48 -11.56 -9.83
CA HIS A 33 15.50 -10.62 -8.70
C HIS A 33 14.18 -9.85 -8.56
N ARG A 34 13.73 -9.73 -7.31
CA ARG A 34 12.56 -8.90 -6.97
C ARG A 34 12.91 -7.42 -7.08
N ARG A 35 12.10 -6.68 -7.84
CA ARG A 35 12.15 -5.22 -8.00
C ARG A 35 10.90 -4.62 -7.36
N PHE A 36 11.12 -3.62 -6.54
CA PHE A 36 10.05 -2.91 -5.85
C PHE A 36 9.89 -1.52 -6.47
N SER A 37 8.65 -1.09 -6.64
CA SER A 37 8.38 0.30 -6.95
C SER A 37 8.66 1.20 -5.74
N ARG A 38 8.84 2.50 -5.97
CA ARG A 38 9.00 3.48 -4.88
C ARG A 38 7.78 3.48 -3.93
N TYR A 39 6.58 3.21 -4.46
CA TYR A 39 5.36 3.06 -3.67
C TYR A 39 5.45 1.86 -2.71
N GLN A 40 5.88 0.70 -3.21
CA GLN A 40 6.03 -0.51 -2.41
C GLN A 40 7.06 -0.35 -1.29
N LEU A 41 8.16 0.37 -1.55
CA LEU A 41 9.15 0.66 -0.51
C LEU A 41 8.59 1.58 0.58
N ARG A 42 7.75 2.55 0.21
CA ARG A 42 7.08 3.44 1.18
C ARG A 42 6.09 2.67 2.06
N ILE A 43 5.29 1.78 1.46
CA ILE A 43 4.40 0.90 2.21
C ILE A 43 5.21 -0.01 3.15
N ALA A 44 6.33 -0.56 2.69
CA ALA A 44 7.18 -1.40 3.53
C ALA A 44 7.73 -0.66 4.75
N MET A 45 8.08 0.63 4.60
CA MET A 45 8.47 1.48 5.74
C MET A 45 7.31 1.70 6.71
N ARG A 46 6.10 1.99 6.22
CA ARG A 46 4.91 2.14 7.09
C ARG A 46 4.60 0.84 7.85
N ALA A 47 4.68 -0.30 7.18
CA ALA A 47 4.50 -1.60 7.81
C ALA A 47 5.56 -1.85 8.87
N ARG A 48 6.81 -1.43 8.62
CA ARG A 48 7.90 -1.53 9.59
C ARG A 48 7.60 -0.69 10.83
N ASP A 49 7.15 0.54 10.67
CA ASP A 49 6.80 1.42 11.79
C ASP A 49 5.72 0.82 12.69
N LEU A 50 4.69 0.19 12.10
CA LEU A 50 3.64 -0.51 12.86
C LEU A 50 4.19 -1.72 13.63
N VAL A 51 5.07 -2.51 12.99
CA VAL A 51 5.68 -3.68 13.63
C VAL A 51 6.64 -3.25 14.75
N ASP A 52 7.38 -2.17 14.58
CA ASP A 52 8.27 -1.64 15.62
C ASP A 52 7.49 -1.11 16.84
N GLN A 53 6.22 -0.76 16.67
CA GLN A 53 5.29 -0.42 17.75
C GLN A 53 4.65 -1.65 18.43
N GLY A 54 5.02 -2.87 18.01
CA GLY A 54 4.52 -4.13 18.58
C GLY A 54 3.33 -4.74 17.83
N THR A 55 2.94 -4.18 16.68
CA THR A 55 1.87 -4.77 15.85
C THR A 55 2.39 -6.04 15.17
N PRO A 56 1.67 -7.18 15.24
CA PRO A 56 1.99 -8.35 14.43
C PRO A 56 2.02 -8.04 12.93
N ILE A 57 2.91 -8.67 12.17
CA ILE A 57 3.12 -8.33 10.75
C ILE A 57 1.88 -8.56 9.89
N ASP A 58 1.12 -9.61 10.16
CA ASP A 58 -0.15 -9.92 9.51
C ASP A 58 -1.20 -8.83 9.81
N ALA A 59 -1.28 -8.38 11.07
CA ALA A 59 -2.14 -7.27 11.46
C ALA A 59 -1.71 -5.95 10.80
N ALA A 60 -0.41 -5.64 10.77
CA ALA A 60 0.11 -4.44 10.11
C ALA A 60 -0.20 -4.42 8.61
N CYS A 61 -0.03 -5.55 7.91
CA CYS A 61 -0.43 -5.69 6.51
C CYS A 61 -1.93 -5.45 6.32
N ARG A 62 -2.76 -6.07 7.17
CA ARG A 62 -4.22 -5.93 7.08
C ARG A 62 -4.69 -4.50 7.35
N ILE A 63 -4.09 -3.82 8.33
CA ILE A 63 -4.40 -2.41 8.64
C ILE A 63 -4.14 -1.55 7.41
N ILE A 64 -2.94 -1.63 6.83
CA ILE A 64 -2.58 -0.80 5.67
C ILE A 64 -3.50 -1.05 4.47
N ILE A 65 -3.83 -2.33 4.18
CA ILE A 65 -4.74 -2.67 3.08
C ILE A 65 -6.12 -2.03 3.31
N LEU A 66 -6.64 -2.11 4.54
CA LEU A 66 -7.94 -1.53 4.88
C LEU A 66 -7.93 -0.01 4.83
N GLU A 67 -6.85 0.63 5.25
CA GLU A 67 -6.68 2.09 5.17
C GLU A 67 -6.65 2.55 3.71
N ASP A 68 -5.89 1.87 2.83
CA ASP A 68 -5.85 2.16 1.40
C ASP A 68 -7.25 1.97 0.75
N GLN A 69 -7.97 0.90 1.12
CA GLN A 69 -9.34 0.66 0.64
C GLN A 69 -10.32 1.74 1.14
N LEU A 70 -10.17 2.18 2.39
CA LEU A 70 -11.01 3.22 2.97
C LEU A 70 -10.79 4.55 2.27
N GLU A 71 -9.53 4.94 2.02
CA GLU A 71 -9.19 6.17 1.31
C GLU A 71 -9.80 6.18 -0.10
N GLU A 72 -9.67 5.08 -0.85
CA GLU A 72 -10.26 4.97 -2.19
C GLU A 72 -11.79 5.02 -2.16
N ALA A 73 -12.42 4.32 -1.21
CA ALA A 73 -13.87 4.36 -1.05
C ALA A 73 -14.38 5.77 -0.70
N LEU A 74 -13.68 6.50 0.17
CA LEU A 74 -14.01 7.88 0.51
C LEU A 74 -13.86 8.79 -0.72
N ARG A 75 -12.78 8.64 -1.49
CA ARG A 75 -12.56 9.39 -2.72
C ARG A 75 -13.66 9.19 -3.76
N ILE A 76 -14.07 7.94 -3.98
CA ILE A 76 -15.17 7.59 -4.89
C ILE A 76 -16.48 8.22 -4.39
N ASN A 77 -16.77 8.11 -3.10
CA ASN A 77 -17.97 8.72 -2.51
C ASN A 77 -18.00 10.24 -2.68
N GLU A 78 -16.87 10.93 -2.49
CA GLU A 78 -16.77 12.37 -2.74
C GLU A 78 -17.03 12.71 -4.21
N GLN A 79 -16.47 11.94 -5.15
CA GLN A 79 -16.68 12.16 -6.58
C GLN A 79 -18.15 11.98 -6.95
N LEU A 80 -18.79 10.89 -6.50
CA LEU A 80 -20.22 10.64 -6.74
C LEU A 80 -21.11 11.75 -6.14
N ARG A 81 -20.76 12.28 -4.96
CA ARG A 81 -21.48 13.40 -4.35
C ARG A 81 -21.32 14.69 -5.15
N ARG A 82 -20.14 14.96 -5.72
CA ARG A 82 -19.93 16.11 -6.61
C ARG A 82 -20.77 15.97 -7.88
N ASP A 83 -20.71 14.80 -8.52
CA ASP A 83 -21.43 14.53 -9.77
C ASP A 83 -22.96 14.58 -9.57
N ALA A 84 -23.47 14.06 -8.45
CA ALA A 84 -24.90 14.14 -8.08
C ALA A 84 -25.35 15.56 -7.71
N GLY A 85 -24.46 16.40 -7.16
CA GLY A 85 -24.74 17.82 -6.89
C GLY A 85 -24.66 18.71 -8.15
N GLN A 86 -24.29 18.14 -9.28
CA GLN A 86 -24.09 18.81 -10.57
C GLN A 86 -25.19 18.42 -11.59
N GLU A 87 -26.39 18.07 -11.09
CA GLU A 87 -27.59 18.05 -11.92
C GLU A 87 -27.78 19.44 -12.55
N PRO A 88 -27.88 19.54 -13.89
CA PRO A 88 -27.93 20.80 -14.57
C PRO A 88 -29.21 21.52 -14.15
N ALA A 89 -29.07 22.77 -13.68
CA ALA A 89 -30.17 23.71 -13.64
C ALA A 89 -30.78 23.71 -15.04
N ALA A 90 -31.94 23.08 -15.16
CA ALA A 90 -32.67 22.98 -16.41
C ALA A 90 -32.95 24.40 -16.91
N ASP A 91 -32.43 24.69 -18.10
CA ASP A 91 -32.89 25.78 -18.96
C ASP A 91 -34.43 25.80 -18.91
N THR A 92 -34.97 26.86 -18.33
CA THR A 92 -36.39 27.26 -18.42
C THR A 92 -36.41 28.72 -18.83
#